data_AF-X1AD00-F1
#
_entry.id   AF-X1AD00-F1
#
_cell.length_a   1.000
_cell.length_b   1.000
_cell.length_c   1.000
_cell.angle_alpha   90.00
_cell.angle_beta   90.00
_cell.angle_gamma   90.00
#
_symmetry.space_group_name_H-M   'P 1'
#
loop_
_entity.id
_entity.type
_entity.pdbx_description
1 polymer ?
#
loop_
_entity_poly.entity_id
_entity_poly.type
_entity_poly.pdbx_seq_one_letter_code
_entity_poly.pdbx_strand_id
1 'polypeptide(L)'
;MGLGQRRKYANLLMPDVRFAPTVLKGGYETLTFAGGDGTVQIVIDPMAQPNKIYFEPGGTIQKYEMFPLGWGNMDGEFKQRAGYDEYDRFLKLYANLGTEQRNNLTKVADLVEPSLYS
;
A
#
# COMPACT_ATOMS: atom_id res chain seq x y z
N MET A 1 11.01 -11.27 4.80
CA MET A 1 10.33 -10.09 4.22
C MET A 1 9.52 -10.54 3.01
N GLY A 2 8.20 -10.45 3.10
CA GLY A 2 7.27 -11.06 2.15
C GLY A 2 7.20 -10.30 0.83
N LEU A 3 7.96 -10.74 -0.17
CA LEU A 3 7.74 -10.35 -1.58
C LEU A 3 6.42 -10.92 -2.15
N GLY A 4 5.72 -11.76 -1.37
CA GLY A 4 4.31 -12.12 -1.48
C GLY A 4 3.84 -12.47 -2.89
N GLN A 5 2.64 -12.01 -3.22
CA GLN A 5 1.96 -12.27 -4.49
C GLN A 5 2.67 -11.65 -5.69
N ARG A 6 3.46 -10.59 -5.51
CA ARG A 6 4.28 -10.01 -6.60
C ARG A 6 5.30 -11.01 -7.12
N ARG A 7 5.95 -11.78 -6.24
CA ARG A 7 6.91 -12.82 -6.64
C ARG A 7 6.23 -13.97 -7.36
N LYS A 8 5.02 -14.36 -6.94
CA LYS A 8 4.22 -15.38 -7.63
C LYS A 8 3.80 -14.93 -9.03
N TYR A 9 3.37 -13.68 -9.17
CA TYR A 9 3.03 -13.12 -10.47
C TYR A 9 4.27 -13.05 -11.39
N ALA A 10 5.43 -12.68 -10.86
CA ALA A 10 6.70 -12.76 -11.60
C ALA A 10 7.02 -14.20 -12.07
N ASN A 11 6.87 -15.18 -11.18
CA ASN A 11 7.10 -16.59 -11.51
C ASN A 11 6.13 -17.12 -12.57
N LEU A 12 4.91 -16.58 -12.66
CA LEU A 12 3.94 -16.96 -13.70
C LEU A 12 4.34 -16.42 -15.08
N LEU A 13 4.93 -15.21 -15.13
CA LEU A 13 5.30 -14.55 -16.37
C LEU A 13 6.63 -15.05 -16.95
N MET A 14 7.56 -15.50 -16.10
CA MET A 14 8.86 -16.04 -16.53
C MET A 14 8.78 -17.20 -17.54
N PRO A 15 7.90 -18.22 -17.39
CA PRO A 15 7.78 -19.30 -18.38
C PRO A 15 7.10 -18.89 -19.69
N ASP A 16 6.33 -17.79 -19.70
CA ASP A 16 5.59 -17.33 -20.90
C ASP A 16 6.44 -16.46 -21.84
N VAL A 17 7.65 -16.06 -21.42
CA VAL A 17 8.65 -15.50 -22.32
C VAL A 17 9.22 -16.63 -23.17
N ARG A 18 8.50 -17.02 -24.23
CA ARG A 18 9.11 -17.77 -25.33
C ARG A 18 10.27 -16.93 -25.84
N PHE A 19 11.49 -17.38 -25.57
CA PHE A 19 12.71 -16.76 -26.06
C PHE A 19 12.62 -16.58 -27.58
N ALA A 20 12.25 -15.39 -28.03
CA ALA A 20 12.51 -14.96 -29.40
C ALA A 20 14.02 -14.64 -29.43
N PRO A 21 14.87 -15.49 -30.05
CA PRO A 21 16.33 -15.44 -29.87
C PRO A 21 17.01 -14.21 -30.47
N THR A 22 16.25 -13.25 -30.99
CA THR A 22 16.73 -12.06 -31.71
C THR A 22 16.66 -10.75 -30.90
N VAL A 23 16.05 -10.73 -29.71
CA VAL A 23 15.92 -9.49 -28.91
C VAL A 23 16.59 -9.66 -27.56
N LEU A 24 17.74 -8.98 -27.38
CA LEU A 24 18.44 -8.88 -26.11
C LEU A 24 17.67 -7.93 -25.16
N LYS A 25 16.64 -8.43 -24.49
CA LYS A 25 16.01 -7.70 -23.37
C LYS A 25 16.80 -7.94 -22.08
N GLY A 26 17.91 -7.22 -21.94
CA GLY A 26 18.65 -7.14 -20.68
C GLY A 26 18.26 -5.88 -19.91
N GLY A 27 17.66 -6.03 -18.74
CA GLY A 27 17.32 -4.91 -17.85
C GLY A 27 16.40 -5.31 -16.69
N TYR A 28 16.52 -4.62 -15.56
CA TYR A 28 15.54 -4.69 -14.48
C TYR A 28 14.32 -3.83 -14.85
N GLU A 29 13.29 -4.44 -15.42
CA GLU A 29 12.02 -3.75 -15.66
C GLU A 29 11.12 -3.85 -14.42
N THR A 30 10.47 -2.75 -14.06
CA THR A 30 9.44 -2.74 -13.02
C THR A 30 8.26 -3.59 -13.46
N LEU A 31 7.90 -4.57 -12.63
CA LEU A 31 6.85 -5.53 -12.95
C LEU A 31 5.48 -4.84 -12.93
N THR A 32 4.93 -4.58 -14.11
CA THR A 32 3.63 -3.96 -14.31
C THR A 32 2.58 -5.01 -14.66
N PHE A 33 1.36 -4.84 -14.16
CA PHE A 33 0.21 -5.61 -14.62
C PHE A 33 -0.31 -5.01 -15.93
N ALA A 34 -0.32 -5.80 -17.00
CA ALA A 34 -0.91 -5.41 -18.28
C ALA A 34 -2.43 -5.58 -18.20
N GLY A 35 -3.12 -4.52 -17.78
CA GLY A 35 -4.58 -4.48 -17.74
C GLY A 35 -5.11 -3.75 -18.98
N GLY A 36 -5.20 -4.44 -20.11
CA GLY A 36 -5.67 -3.83 -21.37
C GLY A 36 -4.67 -2.83 -21.97
N ASP A 37 -5.12 -1.62 -22.28
CA ASP A 37 -4.34 -0.56 -22.96
C ASP A 37 -3.28 0.13 -22.07
N GLY A 38 -3.20 -0.24 -20.77
CA GLY A 38 -2.35 0.42 -19.79
C GLY A 38 -1.49 -0.53 -18.96
N THR A 39 -0.35 -0.01 -18.47
CA THR A 39 0.47 -0.65 -17.46
C THR A 39 0.06 -0.17 -16.07
N VAL A 40 -0.35 -1.09 -15.20
CA VAL A 40 -0.69 -0.79 -13.80
C VAL A 40 0.50 -1.14 -12.92
N GLN A 41 0.93 -0.20 -12.07
CA GLN A 41 2.03 -0.42 -11.15
C GLN A 41 1.60 -1.30 -9.97
N ILE A 42 2.42 -2.30 -9.65
CA ILE A 42 2.23 -3.16 -8.48
C ILE A 42 3.04 -2.59 -7.32
N VAL A 43 2.34 -2.07 -6.30
CA VAL A 43 2.94 -1.59 -5.05
C VAL A 43 2.93 -2.73 -4.02
N ILE A 44 4.05 -2.94 -3.33
CA ILE A 44 4.14 -3.91 -2.23
C ILE A 44 4.02 -3.15 -0.90
N ASP A 45 3.03 -3.53 -0.09
CA ASP A 45 2.92 -3.10 1.29
C ASP A 45 3.26 -4.27 2.24
N PRO A 46 4.34 -4.19 3.03
CA PRO A 46 4.69 -5.22 4.02
C PRO A 46 3.66 -5.41 5.15
N MET A 47 2.83 -4.39 5.41
CA MET A 47 1.82 -4.39 6.47
C MET A 47 0.44 -4.82 5.98
N ALA A 48 0.27 -4.97 4.66
CA ALA A 48 -0.95 -5.51 4.10
C ALA A 48 -1.15 -6.96 4.52
N GLN A 49 -2.42 -7.35 4.63
CA GLN A 49 -2.78 -8.72 4.99
C GLN A 49 -2.24 -9.71 3.94
N PRO A 50 -1.65 -10.85 4.37
CA PRO A 50 -1.12 -11.84 3.45
C PRO A 50 -2.22 -12.46 2.58
N ASN A 51 -1.82 -13.09 1.47
CA ASN A 51 -2.69 -13.82 0.53
C ASN A 51 -3.76 -12.96 -0.16
N LYS A 52 -3.58 -11.64 -0.21
CA LYS A 52 -4.55 -10.69 -0.77
C LYS A 52 -3.90 -9.74 -1.76
N ILE A 53 -4.67 -9.35 -2.76
CA ILE A 53 -4.34 -8.28 -3.69
C ILE A 53 -5.51 -7.29 -3.69
N TYR A 54 -5.17 -6.01 -3.62
CA TYR A 54 -6.12 -4.89 -3.63
C TYR A 54 -5.94 -4.11 -4.92
N PHE A 55 -7.05 -3.91 -5.63
CA PHE A 55 -7.12 -3.05 -6.81
C PHE A 55 -7.86 -1.78 -6.42
N GLU A 56 -7.13 -0.67 -6.47
CA GLU A 56 -7.62 0.65 -6.12
C GLU A 56 -7.34 1.59 -7.30
N PRO A 57 -8.38 2.17 -7.93
CA PRO A 57 -8.20 3.31 -8.81
C PRO A 57 -7.82 4.55 -7.99
N GLY A 58 -6.84 5.31 -8.47
CA GLY A 58 -6.36 6.49 -7.76
C GLY A 58 -7.48 7.48 -7.42
N GLY A 59 -7.47 7.97 -6.18
CA GLY A 59 -8.43 8.97 -5.69
C GLY A 59 -9.76 8.41 -5.16
N THR A 60 -9.94 7.09 -5.18
CA THR A 60 -11.15 6.42 -4.66
C THR A 60 -11.18 6.41 -3.14
N ILE A 61 -10.05 6.13 -2.50
CA ILE A 61 -9.89 6.23 -1.04
C ILE A 61 -9.37 7.61 -0.71
N GLN A 62 -10.06 8.29 0.19
CA GLN A 62 -9.70 9.64 0.64
C GLN A 62 -9.56 9.68 2.16
N LYS A 63 -8.59 10.46 2.61
CA LYS A 63 -8.37 10.76 4.02
C LYS A 63 -9.17 12.01 4.36
N TYR A 64 -10.17 11.84 5.22
CA TYR A 64 -10.96 12.94 5.77
C TYR A 64 -10.39 13.31 7.13
N GLU A 65 -9.85 14.52 7.23
CA GLU A 65 -9.25 15.03 8.46
C GLU A 65 -10.18 16.04 9.13
N MET A 66 -10.54 15.79 10.38
CA MET A 66 -11.22 16.79 11.21
C MET A 66 -10.22 17.79 11.79
N PHE A 67 -9.03 17.29 12.15
CA PHE A 67 -7.87 18.10 12.49
C PHE A 67 -6.63 17.45 11.86
N PRO A 68 -5.78 18.22 11.15
CA PRO A 68 -4.54 17.70 10.59
C PRO A 68 -3.60 17.24 11.71
N LEU A 69 -2.59 16.47 11.32
CA LEU A 69 -1.54 16.05 12.25
C LEU A 69 -0.93 17.28 12.93
N GLY A 70 -1.07 17.37 14.24
CA GLY A 70 -0.65 18.55 14.96
C GLY A 70 -0.63 18.35 16.46
N TRP A 71 -0.19 19.38 17.15
CA TRP A 71 -0.14 19.34 18.61
C TRP A 71 -1.53 19.47 19.23
N GLY A 72 -1.72 18.74 20.33
CA GLY A 72 -2.99 18.45 20.99
C GLY A 72 -3.83 19.62 21.47
N ASN A 73 -3.24 20.80 21.61
CA ASN A 73 -3.82 21.91 22.35
C ASN A 73 -4.48 22.91 21.39
N MET A 74 -5.73 23.30 21.69
CA MET A 74 -6.50 24.31 20.93
C MET A 74 -5.71 25.61 20.73
N ASP A 75 -4.90 25.97 21.72
CA ASP A 75 -4.11 27.22 21.71
C ASP A 75 -2.62 26.98 21.39
N GLY A 76 -2.21 25.73 21.09
CA GLY A 76 -0.82 25.40 20.76
C GLY A 76 0.17 25.43 21.94
N GLU A 77 -0.24 25.90 23.11
CA GLU A 77 0.60 26.06 24.31
C GLU A 77 0.88 24.73 25.02
N PHE A 78 2.00 24.63 25.72
CA PHE A 78 2.31 23.50 26.59
C PHE A 78 1.46 23.59 27.86
N LYS A 79 0.86 22.46 28.29
CA LYS A 79 0.08 22.46 29.53
C LYS A 79 0.98 22.03 30.68
N GLN A 80 1.15 22.91 31.67
CA GLN A 80 1.85 22.57 32.90
C GLN A 80 1.02 21.56 33.69
N ARG A 81 1.66 20.51 34.19
CA ARG A 81 1.03 19.52 35.05
C ARG A 81 0.79 20.13 36.43
N ALA A 82 -0.44 20.00 36.95
CA ALA A 82 -0.77 20.55 38.26
C ALA A 82 0.12 19.94 39.36
N GLY A 83 0.86 20.79 40.07
CA GLY A 83 1.72 20.40 41.19
C GLY A 83 3.14 19.97 40.82
N TYR A 84 3.55 20.07 39.55
CA TYR A 84 4.90 19.73 39.09
C TYR A 84 5.47 20.82 38.16
N ASP A 85 6.79 20.96 38.13
CA ASP A 85 7.50 21.78 37.13
C ASP A 85 7.73 20.97 35.84
N GLU A 86 6.63 20.46 35.28
CA GLU A 86 6.62 19.60 34.09
C GLU A 86 5.58 20.12 33.10
N TYR A 87 5.95 20.15 31.82
CA TYR A 87 5.10 20.58 30.71
C TYR A 87 4.79 19.40 29.79
N ASP A 88 3.50 19.16 29.55
CA ASP A 88 3.04 18.08 28.68
C ASP A 88 2.49 18.61 27.35
N ARG A 89 2.77 17.85 26.28
CA ARG A 89 2.25 18.05 24.94
C ARG A 89 2.10 16.71 24.26
N PHE A 90 0.90 16.43 23.76
CA PHE A 90 0.63 15.23 22.98
C PHE A 90 0.42 15.59 21.51
N LEU A 91 0.86 14.69 20.63
CA LEU A 91 0.56 14.77 19.21
C LEU A 91 -0.81 14.13 18.96
N LYS A 92 -1.67 14.79 18.18
CA LYS A 92 -2.98 14.27 17.79
C LYS A 92 -3.14 14.25 16.28
N LEU A 93 -3.92 13.28 15.82
CA LEU A 93 -4.45 13.21 14.47
C LEU A 93 -5.90 12.73 14.58
N TYR A 94 -6.84 13.54 14.09
CA TYR A 94 -8.24 13.14 14.00
C TYR A 94 -8.59 13.01 12.52
N ALA A 95 -8.41 11.80 12.00
CA ALA A 95 -8.66 11.48 10.61
C ALA A 95 -9.39 10.16 10.47
N ASN A 96 -10.27 10.09 9.47
CA ASN A 96 -10.95 8.88 9.01
C ASN A 96 -10.58 8.60 7.56
N LEU A 97 -10.53 7.32 7.22
CA LEU A 97 -10.45 6.86 5.83
C LEU A 97 -11.86 6.60 5.34
N GLY A 98 -12.21 7.16 4.19
CA GLY A 98 -13.51 6.99 3.56
C GLY A 98 -13.40 6.72 2.08
N THR A 99 -14.49 6.22 1.50
CA THR A 99 -14.65 6.00 0.07
C THR A 99 -16.08 6.31 -0.31
N GLU A 100 -16.27 7.10 -1.36
CA GLU A 100 -17.60 7.38 -1.92
C GLU A 100 -18.01 6.32 -2.95
N GLN A 101 -17.03 5.73 -3.65
CA GLN A 101 -17.25 4.78 -4.74
C GLN A 101 -16.73 3.39 -4.41
N ARG A 102 -17.39 2.70 -3.46
CA ARG A 102 -16.96 1.37 -3.01
C ARG A 102 -16.96 0.32 -4.13
N ASN A 103 -17.83 0.46 -5.12
CA ASN A 103 -17.96 -0.43 -6.26
C ASN A 103 -16.68 -0.51 -7.13
N ASN A 104 -15.82 0.52 -7.08
CA ASN A 104 -14.58 0.55 -7.85
C ASN A 104 -13.44 -0.21 -7.16
N LEU A 105 -13.59 -0.55 -5.87
CA LEU A 105 -12.58 -1.27 -5.10
C LEU A 105 -12.76 -2.77 -5.28
N THR A 106 -11.72 -3.45 -5.76
CA THR A 106 -11.74 -4.90 -5.95
C THR A 106 -10.68 -5.56 -5.08
N LYS A 107 -11.05 -6.66 -4.43
CA LYS A 107 -10.15 -7.48 -3.63
C LYS A 107 -10.13 -8.89 -4.20
N VAL A 108 -8.94 -9.40 -4.46
CA VAL A 108 -8.72 -10.83 -4.72
C VAL A 108 -8.17 -11.44 -3.43
N ALA A 109 -8.87 -12.45 -2.92
CA ALA A 109 -8.56 -13.12 -1.67
C ALA A 109 -8.18 -14.59 -1.92
N ASP A 110 -7.71 -15.24 -0.86
CA ASP A 110 -7.38 -16.68 -0.82
C ASP A 110 -6.34 -17.12 -1.85
N LEU A 111 -5.35 -16.24 -2.10
CA LEU A 111 -4.23 -16.55 -2.98
C LEU A 111 -3.15 -17.31 -2.22
N VAL A 112 -2.72 -18.45 -2.76
CA VAL A 112 -1.57 -19.18 -2.20
C VAL A 112 -0.30 -18.35 -2.32
N GLU A 113 0.38 -18.08 -1.22
CA GLU A 113 1.71 -17.49 -1.20
C GLU A 113 2.79 -18.53 -1.57
N PRO A 114 3.82 -18.15 -2.32
CA PRO A 114 4.93 -19.04 -2.60
C PRO A 114 5.67 -19.33 -1.30
N SER A 115 5.57 -20.57 -0.83
CA SER A 115 6.35 -21.05 0.31
C SER A 115 7.83 -21.15 -0.11
N LEU A 116 8.75 -20.84 0.80
CA LEU A 116 10.18 -21.04 0.59
C LEU A 116 10.58 -22.53 0.52
N TYR A 117 9.64 -23.46 0.78
CA TYR A 117 9.83 -24.90 0.86
C TYR A 117 8.79 -25.63 0.01
N SER A 118 8.97 -25.60 -1.30
CA SER A 118 8.41 -26.57 -2.25
C SER A 118 9.29 -26.62 -3.49
#